data_AF-A0A1U7LLJ2-F1
#
_entry.id   AF-A0A1U7LLJ2-F1
#
_cell.length_a   1.000
_cell.length_b   1.000
_cell.length_c   1.000
_cell.angle_alpha   90.00
_cell.angle_beta   90.00
_cell.angle_gamma   90.00
#
_symmetry.space_group_name_H-M   'P 1'
#
loop_
_entity.id
_entity.type
_entity.pdbx_description
1 polymer ?
#
loop_
_entity_poly.entity_id
_entity_poly.type
_entity_poly.pdbx_seq_one_letter_code
_entity_poly.pdbx_strand_id
1 'polypeptide(L)'
;MVTGIALVGAQHFNDALTNMLGLIAYWTSIYTCIVLEEHLIFRSRYGYQLDDWNTPSRLPVGIAAGVSSIVGVIGAVLGMQQPWFTGPIAKLIGSPGGDIGFELSAV
;
A
#
# COMPACT_ATOMS: atom_id res chain seq x y z
N MET A 1 37.68 -9.21 8.74
CA MET A 1 36.46 -9.99 9.05
C MET A 1 35.17 -9.26 8.65
N VAL A 2 35.13 -7.92 8.63
CA VAL A 2 33.92 -7.16 8.22
C VAL A 2 33.67 -7.17 6.69
N THR A 3 34.72 -7.29 5.88
CA THR A 3 34.65 -7.27 4.41
C THR A 3 33.91 -8.47 3.80
N GLY A 4 34.03 -9.66 4.41
CA GLY A 4 33.32 -10.86 3.92
C GLY A 4 31.82 -10.79 4.15
N ILE A 5 31.39 -10.27 5.32
CA ILE A 5 29.98 -10.06 5.66
C ILE A 5 29.39 -8.97 4.76
N ALA A 6 30.14 -7.91 4.48
CA ALA A 6 29.70 -6.83 3.57
C ALA A 6 29.51 -7.32 2.12
N LEU A 7 30.37 -8.22 1.63
CA LEU A 7 30.27 -8.76 0.27
C LEU A 7 29.01 -9.62 0.07
N VAL A 8 28.74 -10.53 1.02
CA VAL A 8 27.55 -11.39 0.99
C VAL A 8 26.29 -10.56 1.25
N GLY A 9 26.36 -9.59 2.17
CA GLY A 9 25.28 -8.65 2.42
C GLY A 9 24.91 -7.86 1.18
N ALA A 10 25.89 -7.33 0.44
CA ALA A 10 25.64 -6.57 -0.79
C ALA A 10 24.93 -7.39 -1.88
N GLN A 11 25.16 -8.70 -1.94
CA GLN A 11 24.50 -9.59 -2.90
C GLN A 11 23.00 -9.77 -2.63
N HIS A 12 22.58 -9.80 -1.35
CA HIS A 12 21.19 -10.00 -0.96
C HIS A 12 20.45 -8.72 -0.54
N PHE A 13 21.19 -7.62 -0.38
CA PHE A 13 20.65 -6.35 0.09
C PHE A 13 19.61 -5.79 -0.88
N ASN A 14 19.86 -5.88 -2.19
CA ASN A 14 18.92 -5.40 -3.19
C ASN A 14 17.58 -6.14 -3.10
N ASP A 15 17.60 -7.47 -3.04
CA ASP A 15 16.38 -8.27 -2.95
C ASP A 15 15.61 -7.97 -1.66
N ALA A 16 16.31 -7.85 -0.54
CA ALA A 16 15.69 -7.48 0.74
C ALA A 16 15.04 -6.09 0.67
N LEU A 17 15.72 -5.11 0.08
CA LEU A 17 15.17 -3.77 -0.11
C LEU A 17 13.95 -3.79 -1.03
N THR A 18 14.01 -4.45 -2.19
CA THR A 18 12.90 -4.52 -3.13
C THR A 18 11.66 -5.15 -2.50
N ASN A 19 11.81 -6.22 -1.72
CA ASN A 19 10.69 -6.85 -1.04
C ASN A 19 10.05 -5.93 0.01
N MET A 20 10.87 -5.20 0.77
CA MET A 20 10.37 -4.24 1.77
C MET A 20 9.73 -3.02 1.11
N LEU A 21 10.31 -2.54 0.01
CA LEU A 21 9.75 -1.43 -0.77
C LEU A 21 8.41 -1.82 -1.39
N GLY A 22 8.25 -3.05 -1.88
CA GLY A 22 6.96 -3.56 -2.36
C GLY A 22 5.88 -3.51 -1.28
N LEU A 23 6.18 -4.00 -0.08
CA LEU A 23 5.24 -3.96 1.05
C LEU A 23 4.84 -2.53 1.43
N ILE A 24 5.81 -1.61 1.47
CA ILE A 24 5.54 -0.19 1.73
C ILE A 24 4.70 0.40 0.60
N ALA A 25 4.99 0.06 -0.66
CA ALA A 25 4.27 0.56 -1.81
C ALA A 25 2.78 0.18 -1.75
N TYR A 26 2.44 -1.08 -1.44
CA TYR A 26 1.04 -1.50 -1.30
C TYR A 26 0.32 -0.70 -0.22
N TRP A 27 0.96 -0.52 0.94
CA TRP A 27 0.40 0.27 2.03
C TRP A 27 0.17 1.72 1.59
N THR A 28 1.17 2.36 0.99
CA THR A 28 1.06 3.74 0.53
C THR A 28 0.02 3.94 -0.58
N SER A 29 -0.22 2.93 -1.43
CA SER A 29 -1.26 2.95 -2.47
C SER A 29 -2.65 3.21 -1.86
N ILE A 30 -2.99 2.46 -0.81
CA ILE A 30 -4.27 2.59 -0.09
C ILE A 30 -4.46 4.01 0.45
N TYR A 31 -3.48 4.53 1.20
CA TYR A 31 -3.57 5.88 1.77
C TYR A 31 -3.61 6.96 0.69
N THR A 32 -2.85 6.78 -0.38
CA THR A 32 -2.81 7.73 -1.49
C THR A 32 -4.17 7.80 -2.18
N CYS A 33 -4.81 6.66 -2.47
CA CYS A 33 -6.15 6.63 -3.05
C CYS A 33 -7.19 7.30 -2.15
N ILE A 34 -7.25 6.92 -0.86
CA ILE A 34 -8.22 7.51 0.09
C ILE A 34 -8.05 9.04 0.17
N VAL A 35 -6.81 9.53 0.29
CA VAL A 35 -6.55 10.97 0.38
C VAL A 35 -6.85 11.68 -0.94
N LEU A 36 -6.54 11.06 -2.08
CA LEU A 36 -6.86 11.61 -3.40
C LEU A 36 -8.37 11.70 -3.60
N GLU A 37 -9.13 10.67 -3.24
CA GLU A 37 -10.60 10.70 -3.30
C GLU A 37 -11.18 11.76 -2.37
N GLU A 38 -10.65 11.89 -1.15
CA GLU A 38 -11.06 12.94 -0.23
C GLU A 38 -10.80 14.32 -0.82
N HIS A 39 -9.63 14.54 -1.42
CA HIS A 39 -9.26 15.82 -2.00
C HIS A 39 -10.09 16.16 -3.25
N LEU A 40 -10.24 15.19 -4.18
CA LEU A 40 -10.82 15.40 -5.50
C LEU A 40 -12.34 15.30 -5.53
N ILE A 41 -12.96 14.43 -4.73
CA ILE A 41 -14.40 14.19 -4.76
C ILE A 41 -15.10 14.99 -3.66
N PHE A 42 -14.69 14.79 -2.40
CA PHE A 42 -15.38 15.38 -1.26
C PHE A 42 -14.99 16.84 -1.06
N ARG A 43 -13.69 17.15 -1.03
CA ARG A 43 -13.19 18.49 -0.72
C ARG A 43 -13.23 19.44 -1.91
N SER A 44 -13.23 18.93 -3.15
CA SER A 44 -13.53 19.75 -4.33
C SER A 44 -14.90 20.43 -4.25
N ARG A 45 -15.88 19.79 -3.59
CA ARG A 45 -17.25 20.31 -3.46
C ARG A 45 -17.48 21.21 -2.24
N TYR A 46 -16.79 20.96 -1.13
CA TYR A 46 -17.07 21.63 0.17
C TYR A 46 -15.93 22.50 0.71
N GLY A 47 -14.72 22.43 0.13
CA GLY A 47 -13.55 23.17 0.61
C GLY A 47 -12.98 22.64 1.94
N TYR A 48 -11.80 23.13 2.32
CA TYR A 48 -11.19 22.81 3.63
C TYR A 48 -11.71 23.76 4.71
N GLN A 49 -12.46 23.23 5.69
CA GLN A 49 -12.81 23.97 6.91
C GLN A 49 -11.66 23.88 7.91
N LEU A 50 -10.76 24.86 7.88
CA LEU A 50 -9.57 24.90 8.74
C LEU A 50 -9.89 25.14 10.21
N ASP A 51 -11.06 25.68 10.55
CA ASP A 51 -11.42 25.99 11.93
C ASP A 51 -11.81 24.73 12.75
N ASP A 52 -12.21 23.66 12.07
CA ASP A 52 -12.77 22.46 12.69
C ASP A 52 -11.77 21.28 12.77
N TRP A 53 -10.51 21.52 12.43
CA TRP A 53 -9.47 20.48 12.36
C TRP A 53 -9.29 19.69 13.67
N ASN A 54 -9.56 20.33 14.81
CA ASN A 54 -9.39 19.76 16.15
C ASN A 54 -10.72 19.43 16.85
N THR A 55 -11.84 19.37 16.12
CA THR A 55 -13.16 19.06 16.70
C THR A 55 -13.65 17.71 16.18
N PRO A 56 -13.44 16.59 16.94
CA PRO A 56 -13.75 15.24 16.47
C PRO A 56 -15.20 15.03 16.03
N SER A 57 -16.15 15.73 16.66
CA SER A 57 -17.58 15.64 16.32
C SER A 57 -17.96 16.28 14.98
N ARG A 58 -17.05 17.07 14.38
CA ARG A 58 -17.23 17.70 13.07
C ARG A 58 -16.44 16.99 11.96
N LEU A 59 -15.65 15.97 12.32
CA LEU A 59 -14.92 15.16 11.36
C LEU A 59 -15.76 13.95 10.92
N PRO A 60 -15.62 13.50 9.66
CA PRO A 60 -16.28 12.29 9.20
C PRO A 60 -15.82 11.08 10.03
N VAL A 61 -16.75 10.16 10.32
CA VAL A 61 -16.57 9.00 11.22
C VAL A 61 -15.54 7.98 10.71
N GLY A 62 -14.92 8.21 9.54
CA GLY A 62 -13.84 7.39 9.00
C GLY A 62 -14.22 5.97 8.57
N ILE A 63 -15.50 5.60 8.66
CA ILE A 63 -15.97 4.24 8.32
C ILE A 63 -15.65 3.89 6.87
N ALA A 64 -15.88 4.82 5.94
CA ALA A 64 -15.55 4.63 4.52
C ALA A 64 -14.04 4.36 4.33
N ALA A 65 -13.18 5.21 4.91
CA ALA A 65 -11.73 5.01 4.87
C ALA A 65 -11.30 3.68 5.51
N GLY A 66 -11.94 3.27 6.61
CA GLY A 66 -11.68 1.98 7.25
C GLY A 66 -12.04 0.79 6.36
N VAL A 67 -13.22 0.83 5.71
CA VAL A 67 -13.64 -0.21 4.77
C VAL A 67 -12.73 -0.27 3.55
N SER A 68 -12.42 0.88 2.92
CA SER A 68 -11.46 0.95 1.81
C SER A 68 -10.10 0.39 2.21
N SER A 69 -9.60 0.72 3.42
CA SER A 69 -8.33 0.17 3.91
C SER A 69 -8.33 -1.35 4.01
N ILE A 70 -9.43 -1.95 4.49
CA ILE A 70 -9.56 -3.41 4.57
C ILE A 70 -9.59 -4.03 3.18
N VAL A 71 -10.38 -3.46 2.26
CA VAL A 71 -10.47 -3.96 0.88
C VAL A 71 -9.11 -3.83 0.18
N GLY A 72 -8.39 -2.73 0.40
CA GLY A 72 -7.07 -2.49 -0.17
C GLY A 72 -6.03 -3.49 0.34
N VAL A 73 -6.05 -3.81 1.64
CA VAL A 73 -5.19 -4.87 2.20
C VAL A 73 -5.51 -6.23 1.59
N ILE A 74 -6.80 -6.55 1.39
CA ILE A 74 -7.19 -7.79 0.72
C ILE A 74 -6.66 -7.80 -0.72
N GLY A 75 -6.83 -6.71 -1.48
CA GLY A 75 -6.31 -6.55 -2.83
C GLY A 75 -4.79 -6.74 -2.89
N ALA A 76 -4.05 -6.08 -1.98
CA ALA A 76 -2.61 -6.23 -1.82
C ALA A 76 -2.22 -7.70 -1.66
N VAL A 77 -2.81 -8.39 -0.69
CA VAL A 77 -2.48 -9.78 -0.37
C VAL A 77 -2.83 -10.71 -1.53
N LEU A 78 -3.89 -10.44 -2.28
CA LEU A 78 -4.26 -11.27 -3.43
C LEU A 78 -3.32 -11.09 -4.63
N GLY A 79 -2.80 -9.88 -4.85
CA GLY A 79 -1.92 -9.50 -5.96
C GLY A 79 -0.42 -9.53 -5.69
N MET A 80 -0.02 -9.65 -4.43
CA MET A 80 1.37 -9.62 -3.98
C MET A 80 2.17 -10.81 -4.51
N GLN A 81 3.37 -10.54 -5.03
CA GLN A 81 4.39 -11.57 -5.31
C GLN A 81 5.68 -11.22 -4.56
N GLN A 82 5.94 -11.95 -3.48
CA GLN A 82 7.15 -11.84 -2.67
C GLN A 82 7.82 -13.22 -2.56
N PRO A 83 9.12 -13.31 -2.21
CA PRO A 83 9.81 -14.60 -2.09
C PRO A 83 9.20 -15.55 -1.06
N TRP A 84 8.54 -14.99 -0.04
CA TRP A 84 7.92 -15.75 1.06
C TRP A 84 6.41 -15.99 0.84
N PHE A 85 5.77 -15.27 -0.08
CA PHE A 85 4.35 -15.44 -0.35
C PHE A 85 3.98 -14.94 -1.75
N THR A 86 3.17 -15.72 -2.45
CA THR A 86 2.58 -15.32 -3.73
C THR A 86 1.06 -15.48 -3.65
N GLY A 87 0.36 -14.36 -3.85
CA GLY A 87 -1.08 -14.28 -3.82
C GLY A 87 -1.74 -15.12 -4.93
N PRO A 88 -2.99 -15.56 -4.74
CA PRO A 88 -3.69 -16.37 -5.73
C PRO A 88 -3.87 -15.66 -7.07
N ILE A 89 -4.05 -14.33 -7.10
CA ILE A 89 -4.18 -13.58 -8.36
C ILE A 89 -2.81 -13.42 -9.02
N ALA A 90 -1.76 -13.13 -8.24
CA ALA A 90 -0.38 -13.07 -8.74
C ALA A 90 0.05 -14.36 -9.46
N LYS A 91 -0.38 -15.52 -8.96
CA LYS A 91 -0.11 -16.84 -9.56
C LYS A 91 -0.74 -17.04 -10.94
N LEU A 92 -1.83 -16.33 -11.24
CA LEU A 92 -2.53 -16.45 -12.53
C LEU A 92 -1.75 -15.81 -13.68
N ILE A 93 -0.82 -14.89 -13.39
CA ILE A 93 -0.08 -14.13 -14.38
C ILE A 93 1.05 -14.97 -15.03
N GLY A 94 1.51 -16.03 -14.35
CA GLY A 94 2.51 -16.96 -14.88
C GLY A 94 3.39 -17.57 -13.80
N SER A 95 4.49 -18.20 -14.20
CA SER A 95 5.57 -18.64 -13.30
C SER A 95 6.76 -17.70 -13.48
N PRO A 96 7.30 -17.08 -12.41
CA PRO A 96 7.05 -17.29 -10.98
C PRO A 96 5.81 -16.56 -10.39
N GLY A 97 5.11 -15.76 -11.18
CA GLY A 97 3.98 -14.92 -10.78
C GLY A 97 4.23 -13.47 -11.19
N GLY A 98 3.18 -12.64 -11.22
CA GLY A 98 3.28 -11.20 -11.43
C GLY A 98 2.90 -10.44 -10.18
N ASP A 99 3.75 -9.51 -9.74
CA ASP A 99 3.40 -8.60 -8.66
C ASP A 99 2.47 -7.50 -9.18
N ILE A 100 1.21 -7.54 -8.74
CA ILE A 100 0.20 -6.51 -9.02
C ILE A 100 -0.50 -6.06 -7.72
N GLY A 101 0.19 -6.24 -6.59
CA GLY A 101 -0.34 -5.90 -5.27
C GLY A 101 -0.62 -4.40 -5.16
N PHE A 102 0.18 -3.56 -5.80
CA PHE A 102 0.05 -2.10 -5.74
C PHE A 102 -1.25 -1.62 -6.40
N GLU A 103 -1.56 -2.15 -7.58
CA GLU A 103 -2.71 -1.82 -8.39
C GLU A 103 -4.00 -2.34 -7.77
N LEU A 104 -3.98 -3.55 -7.20
CA LEU A 104 -5.13 -4.12 -6.51
C LEU A 104 -5.41 -3.47 -5.15
N SER A 105 -4.43 -2.76 -4.58
CA SER A 105 -4.59 -2.01 -3.33
C SER A 105 -5.20 -0.62 -3.51
N ALA A 106 -5.30 -0.14 -4.76
CA ALA A 106 -5.77 1.21 -5.08
C ALA A 106 -7.30 1.30 -5.02
N VAL A 107 -7.85 1.36 -3.81
CA VAL A 107 -9.31 1.38 -3.50
C VAL A 107 -9.67 2.38 -2.38
#